data_AF-A0A9X5I533-F1
#
_entry.id   AF-A0A9X5I533-F1
#
_cell.length_a   1.000
_cell.length_b   1.000
_cell.length_c   1.000
_cell.angle_alpha   90.00
_cell.angle_beta   90.00
_cell.angle_gamma   90.00
#
_symmetry.space_group_name_H-M   'P 1'
#
loop_
_entity.id
_entity.type
_entity.pdbx_description
1 polymer ?
#
loop_
_entity_poly.entity_id
_entity_poly.type
_entity_poly.pdbx_seq_one_letter_code
_entity_poly.pdbx_strand_id
1 'polypeptide(L)'
;MSQFPSHLAEQYSTSSRIAISKSIRFYKFSSIKIYGSRNNYPPSCRNNPDPATPLPKHRLWWQKSNFRTKIVALIIAIGMLPVLTDKTLAQADDRVVPQFNAQAEARVDNPDLADSPTQLPVTLLIETVVASLLLIGLLTAFFANRAMRPAKSVVDADDKPKLEPDESYSPLAILNSAALEKVDVSHQQIATIESAKIATEISLKFRQAQYLNELLKTATKELRRALSADRVFVYQFNPDWSGSVVAESVLPGLPSCLKIKVTDTYFSESNEGVEKYINGRICVTHDIYGGELTDCHIKLLEQFAIKAQMVAPITKNGQLFGLLIVNQCSEPRVWLPHEVELFSHLAKQVGVASEQVAFLEKQEADAERADLLTEITLRIQQAQFLEELLKTAVKEVRRAIKTDRVVVYGLDSSNWDGIVVAESVAPGWPQTLRVRIDDPCMREKYAEIYQQGHVTVIDDIYQEGRVEDCYRRLLEQFAVKANLVAPILKNNELLGLLIAHHCSEPRNWQQEEIDLFVQLAMQLGFAIDRVSLMEEMATDEE
;
A
#
# COMPACT_ATOMS: atom_id res chain seq x y z
N MET A 1 63.98 -16.39 -0.89
CA MET A 1 64.93 -16.65 -1.98
C MET A 1 64.16 -16.75 -3.30
N SER A 2 64.14 -15.67 -4.07
CA SER A 2 64.18 -15.64 -5.55
C SER A 2 63.97 -14.18 -5.96
N GLN A 3 65.02 -13.61 -6.55
CA GLN A 3 65.11 -12.24 -7.07
C GLN A 3 64.72 -12.21 -8.55
N PHE A 4 64.35 -11.01 -9.03
CA PHE A 4 64.63 -10.36 -10.33
C PHE A 4 63.41 -9.52 -10.80
N PRO A 5 63.59 -8.40 -11.52
CA PRO A 5 64.41 -7.24 -11.16
C PRO A 5 63.68 -5.89 -11.34
N SER A 6 64.10 -4.93 -10.53
CA SER A 6 63.88 -3.50 -10.70
C SER A 6 64.80 -2.92 -11.78
N HIS A 7 64.27 -2.59 -12.96
CA HIS A 7 64.89 -1.63 -13.88
C HIS A 7 63.82 -1.09 -14.83
N LEU A 8 63.52 0.21 -14.69
CA LEU A 8 62.90 1.18 -15.61
C LEU A 8 62.11 2.24 -14.83
N ALA A 9 62.71 2.73 -13.73
CA ALA A 9 62.28 3.92 -13.02
C ALA A 9 63.39 4.97 -13.16
N GLU A 10 63.51 5.56 -14.35
CA GLU A 10 64.21 6.83 -14.62
C GLU A 10 64.21 7.09 -16.14
N GLN A 11 63.07 7.54 -16.66
CA GLN A 11 62.97 8.42 -17.82
C GLN A 11 61.49 8.82 -17.95
N TYR A 12 61.23 10.09 -18.27
CA TYR A 12 59.92 10.76 -18.32
C TYR A 12 59.39 11.32 -16.98
N SER A 13 60.24 11.99 -16.20
CA SER A 13 59.80 13.24 -15.57
C SER A 13 59.76 14.32 -16.65
N THR A 14 58.83 15.27 -16.56
CA THR A 14 58.66 16.42 -17.48
C THR A 14 58.10 16.10 -18.88
N SER A 15 56.86 15.60 -18.97
CA SER A 15 56.01 15.87 -20.15
C SER A 15 54.49 15.76 -19.93
N SER A 16 54.01 15.67 -18.68
CA SER A 16 52.58 15.45 -18.35
C SER A 16 51.85 16.69 -17.82
N ARG A 17 52.17 17.88 -18.34
CA ARG A 17 51.49 19.14 -17.92
C ARG A 17 50.71 19.85 -19.02
N ILE A 18 50.60 19.31 -20.23
CA ILE A 18 49.84 19.96 -21.30
C ILE A 18 49.19 18.88 -22.18
N ALA A 19 47.99 18.42 -21.82
CA ALA A 19 47.13 17.61 -22.70
C ALA A 19 45.67 17.54 -22.23
N ILE A 20 45.10 18.62 -21.69
CA ILE A 20 43.63 18.74 -21.56
C ILE A 20 43.27 20.19 -21.91
N SER A 21 43.22 20.47 -23.21
CA SER A 21 42.71 21.73 -23.75
C SER A 21 42.59 21.55 -25.27
N LYS A 22 41.38 21.77 -25.77
CA LYS A 22 40.89 21.74 -27.17
C LYS A 22 40.17 20.45 -27.59
N SER A 23 38.84 20.50 -27.61
CA SER A 23 38.09 20.73 -28.85
C SER A 23 36.57 20.76 -28.62
N ILE A 24 35.98 21.96 -28.59
CA ILE A 24 34.53 22.17 -28.76
C ILE A 24 34.29 22.68 -30.18
N ARG A 25 33.46 21.96 -30.97
CA ARG A 25 32.80 22.53 -32.15
C ARG A 25 31.33 22.14 -32.21
N PHE A 26 30.51 23.19 -32.22
CA PHE A 26 29.05 23.22 -32.40
C PHE A 26 28.58 22.57 -33.70
N TYR A 27 27.42 21.88 -33.67
CA TYR A 27 26.41 21.99 -34.73
C TYR A 27 24.96 21.80 -34.22
N LYS A 28 24.05 22.42 -34.97
CA LYS A 28 22.66 22.81 -34.70
C LYS A 28 21.62 21.68 -34.77
N PHE A 29 20.56 21.90 -33.98
CA PHE A 29 19.20 21.36 -34.01
C PHE A 29 18.62 20.91 -35.36
N SER A 30 17.91 19.78 -35.36
CA SER A 30 16.68 19.60 -36.15
C SER A 30 15.72 18.58 -35.49
N SER A 31 14.44 18.90 -35.62
CA SER A 31 13.28 18.38 -34.90
C SER A 31 12.86 16.96 -35.31
N ILE A 32 12.43 16.13 -34.34
CA ILE A 32 11.79 14.84 -34.61
C ILE A 32 10.28 14.93 -34.32
N LYS A 33 9.50 14.70 -35.38
CA LYS A 33 8.05 14.46 -35.36
C LYS A 33 7.78 12.99 -35.05
N ILE A 34 6.82 12.76 -34.17
CA ILE A 34 6.26 11.46 -33.82
C ILE A 34 5.26 11.03 -34.91
N TYR A 35 5.37 9.80 -35.41
CA TYR A 35 4.29 9.12 -36.13
C TYR A 35 4.14 7.68 -35.61
N GLY A 36 2.95 7.39 -35.08
CA GLY A 36 2.47 6.05 -34.77
C GLY A 36 1.86 5.35 -35.99
N SER A 37 1.84 4.02 -35.93
CA SER A 37 1.20 3.11 -36.90
C SER A 37 0.74 1.86 -36.13
N ARG A 38 -0.56 1.74 -35.83
CA ARG A 38 -1.62 1.01 -36.57
C ARG A 38 -1.79 -0.45 -36.11
N ASN A 39 -2.93 -0.70 -35.47
CA ASN A 39 -3.60 -2.00 -35.42
C ASN A 39 -4.83 -1.97 -36.35
N ASN A 40 -4.97 -3.03 -37.14
CA ASN A 40 -6.11 -3.35 -38.00
C ASN A 40 -7.24 -4.01 -37.18
N TYR A 41 -8.51 -3.78 -37.53
CA TYR A 41 -9.55 -4.80 -37.80
C TYR A 41 -10.81 -4.14 -38.43
N PRO A 42 -11.61 -4.84 -39.26
CA PRO A 42 -12.60 -4.28 -40.20
C PRO A 42 -14.07 -4.26 -39.66
N PRO A 43 -15.02 -3.64 -40.41
CA PRO A 43 -16.30 -3.15 -39.88
C PRO A 43 -17.53 -3.97 -40.29
N SER A 44 -18.65 -3.77 -39.59
CA SER A 44 -19.98 -4.06 -40.15
C SER A 44 -21.07 -3.09 -39.69
N CYS A 45 -21.56 -2.33 -40.69
CA CYS A 45 -22.94 -1.93 -40.98
C CYS A 45 -23.70 -0.97 -40.06
N ARG A 46 -23.82 0.27 -40.56
CA ARG A 46 -24.88 1.26 -40.31
C ARG A 46 -26.18 0.87 -41.03
N ASN A 47 -27.32 1.31 -40.49
CA ASN A 47 -28.44 1.87 -41.26
C ASN A 47 -29.17 2.94 -40.40
N ASN A 48 -29.41 4.10 -41.01
CA ASN A 48 -30.30 5.23 -40.66
C ASN A 48 -31.09 5.52 -42.00
N PRO A 49 -32.10 6.42 -42.16
CA PRO A 49 -32.64 7.48 -41.28
C PRO A 49 -34.18 7.81 -41.34
N ASP A 50 -34.66 8.64 -40.38
CA ASP A 50 -35.61 9.80 -40.43
C ASP A 50 -37.05 9.78 -41.07
N PRO A 51 -37.93 10.81 -40.90
CA PRO A 51 -38.33 11.66 -39.74
C PRO A 51 -39.87 12.07 -39.66
N ALA A 52 -40.27 12.82 -38.60
CA ALA A 52 -41.37 13.84 -38.46
C ALA A 52 -42.86 13.47 -38.75
N THR A 53 -43.96 13.87 -38.08
CA THR A 53 -44.48 14.89 -37.09
C THR A 53 -45.97 14.49 -36.76
N PRO A 54 -46.87 15.17 -35.98
CA PRO A 54 -46.80 16.36 -35.09
C PRO A 54 -47.42 16.16 -33.66
N LEU A 55 -47.30 17.19 -32.79
CA LEU A 55 -47.92 17.31 -31.44
C LEU A 55 -49.45 17.54 -31.49
N PRO A 56 -50.19 17.14 -30.42
CA PRO A 56 -51.06 18.12 -29.77
C PRO A 56 -51.15 18.05 -28.23
N LYS A 57 -51.19 19.26 -27.64
CA LYS A 57 -51.94 19.73 -26.46
C LYS A 57 -51.75 18.99 -25.11
N HIS A 58 -50.97 19.65 -24.24
CA HIS A 58 -50.82 19.41 -22.81
C HIS A 58 -52.18 19.28 -22.08
N ARG A 59 -52.50 18.07 -21.62
CA ARG A 59 -53.13 17.86 -20.30
C ARG A 59 -52.00 17.59 -19.30
N LEU A 60 -52.00 18.27 -18.16
CA LEU A 60 -51.04 18.07 -17.08
C LEU A 60 -50.99 16.59 -16.67
N TRP A 61 -49.91 15.91 -17.06
CA TRP A 61 -49.60 14.49 -16.78
C TRP A 61 -49.46 14.18 -15.28
N TRP A 62 -49.39 15.20 -14.42
CA TRP A 62 -49.18 15.08 -12.97
C TRP A 62 -50.34 14.43 -12.19
N GLN A 63 -51.54 14.32 -12.77
CA GLN A 63 -52.69 13.71 -12.11
C GLN A 63 -52.79 12.19 -12.29
N LYS A 64 -51.93 11.54 -13.09
CA LYS A 64 -51.94 10.08 -13.29
C LYS A 64 -50.61 9.36 -12.98
N SER A 65 -49.62 10.04 -12.43
CA SER A 65 -48.33 9.39 -12.09
C SER A 65 -48.35 8.72 -10.71
N ASN A 66 -47.80 7.51 -10.65
CA ASN A 66 -47.66 6.74 -9.40
C ASN A 66 -46.65 7.42 -8.45
N PHE A 67 -46.80 7.15 -7.15
CA PHE A 67 -46.06 7.79 -6.05
C PHE A 67 -44.53 7.86 -6.25
N ARG A 68 -43.93 6.82 -6.83
CA ARG A 68 -42.49 6.76 -7.14
C ARG A 68 -42.03 7.83 -8.15
N THR A 69 -42.85 8.15 -9.15
CA THR A 69 -42.53 9.16 -10.18
C THR A 69 -42.64 10.58 -9.61
N LYS A 70 -43.53 10.80 -8.64
CA LYS A 70 -43.64 12.08 -7.92
C LYS A 70 -42.44 12.33 -7.00
N ILE A 71 -41.91 11.28 -6.38
CA ILE A 71 -40.69 11.35 -5.55
C ILE A 71 -39.47 11.71 -6.40
N VAL A 72 -39.28 11.08 -7.56
CA VAL A 72 -38.14 11.38 -8.45
C VAL A 72 -38.22 12.81 -8.98
N ALA A 73 -39.41 13.30 -9.35
CA ALA A 73 -39.60 14.69 -9.77
C ALA A 73 -39.33 15.71 -8.65
N LEU A 74 -39.65 15.37 -7.40
CA LEU A 74 -39.35 16.20 -6.23
C LEU A 74 -37.84 16.26 -5.94
N ILE A 75 -37.14 15.13 -6.07
CA ILE A 75 -35.68 15.04 -5.91
C ILE A 75 -34.97 15.88 -6.98
N ILE A 76 -35.44 15.83 -8.23
CA ILE A 76 -34.89 16.65 -9.33
C ILE A 76 -35.18 18.15 -9.12
N ALA A 77 -36.35 18.51 -8.58
CA ALA A 77 -36.71 19.90 -8.28
C ALA A 77 -35.90 20.49 -7.11
N ILE A 78 -35.53 19.66 -6.13
CA ILE A 78 -34.71 20.07 -4.97
C ILE A 78 -33.22 20.12 -5.35
N GLY A 79 -32.76 19.29 -6.30
CA GLY A 79 -31.39 19.26 -6.78
C GLY A 79 -30.98 20.41 -7.73
N MET A 80 -31.92 21.28 -8.12
CA MET A 80 -31.73 22.33 -9.16
C MET A 80 -31.98 23.76 -8.66
N LEU A 81 -31.81 24.03 -7.35
CA LEU A 81 -31.80 25.39 -6.81
C LEU A 81 -30.44 25.72 -6.19
N PRO A 82 -29.59 26.52 -6.85
CA PRO A 82 -28.58 27.27 -6.14
C PRO A 82 -29.18 28.60 -5.65
N VAL A 83 -28.54 29.16 -4.61
CA VAL A 83 -28.51 30.59 -4.23
C VAL A 83 -29.35 31.01 -3.01
N LEU A 84 -28.60 31.39 -1.96
CA LEU A 84 -28.80 32.44 -0.94
C LEU A 84 -30.04 32.39 -0.04
N THR A 85 -29.83 32.30 1.28
CA THR A 85 -29.94 33.46 2.18
C THR A 85 -29.52 33.12 3.61
N ASP A 86 -28.90 34.13 4.22
CA ASP A 86 -28.35 34.22 5.56
C ASP A 86 -29.46 34.33 6.64
N LYS A 87 -29.12 33.93 7.87
CA LYS A 87 -29.79 34.20 9.15
C LYS A 87 -31.28 33.83 9.30
N THR A 88 -31.54 32.84 10.15
CA THR A 88 -32.30 32.93 11.43
C THR A 88 -33.01 31.60 11.74
N LEU A 89 -32.51 30.87 12.74
CA LEU A 89 -33.25 30.28 13.87
C LEU A 89 -32.30 29.34 14.63
N ALA A 90 -31.41 29.98 15.39
CA ALA A 90 -30.94 29.41 16.64
C ALA A 90 -32.11 29.47 17.63
N GLN A 91 -32.54 28.31 18.15
CA GLN A 91 -33.08 28.14 19.51
C GLN A 91 -33.53 26.68 19.70
N ALA A 92 -32.65 25.85 20.26
CA ALA A 92 -32.99 24.88 21.29
C ALA A 92 -31.73 24.15 21.80
N ASP A 93 -31.43 24.40 23.08
CA ASP A 93 -30.66 23.60 24.03
C ASP A 93 -29.12 23.76 24.12
N ASP A 94 -28.72 24.83 24.82
CA ASP A 94 -27.38 25.11 25.36
C ASP A 94 -27.05 24.17 26.54
N ARG A 95 -26.58 22.93 26.29
CA ARG A 95 -25.88 22.12 27.32
C ARG A 95 -24.87 21.10 26.79
N VAL A 96 -24.27 21.23 25.60
CA VAL A 96 -23.20 20.29 25.19
C VAL A 96 -22.13 20.91 24.27
N VAL A 97 -21.65 22.13 24.52
CA VAL A 97 -20.41 22.60 23.85
C VAL A 97 -19.64 23.56 24.76
N PRO A 98 -18.80 23.03 25.67
CA PRO A 98 -17.46 23.60 25.75
C PRO A 98 -16.43 22.51 26.07
N GLN A 99 -15.95 21.82 25.04
CA GLN A 99 -14.67 21.10 25.09
C GLN A 99 -13.96 21.01 23.73
N PHE A 100 -14.61 21.38 22.63
CA PHE A 100 -14.04 21.32 21.28
C PHE A 100 -13.35 22.62 20.79
N ASN A 101 -13.47 23.75 21.49
CA ASN A 101 -12.89 25.03 21.03
C ASN A 101 -11.55 25.42 21.69
N ALA A 102 -10.93 24.55 22.49
CA ALA A 102 -9.69 24.89 23.20
C ALA A 102 -8.39 24.43 22.51
N GLN A 103 -8.45 23.90 21.27
CA GLN A 103 -7.26 23.47 20.52
C GLN A 103 -7.12 24.09 19.12
N ALA A 104 -7.96 25.05 18.76
CA ALA A 104 -7.90 25.72 17.45
C ALA A 104 -7.32 27.15 17.48
N GLU A 105 -7.04 27.71 18.66
CA GLU A 105 -6.45 29.05 18.82
C GLU A 105 -5.04 28.98 19.41
N ALA A 106 -4.14 28.34 18.69
CA ALA A 106 -2.70 28.54 18.89
C ALA A 106 -1.98 28.13 17.60
N ARG A 107 -1.87 29.08 16.65
CA ARG A 107 -0.82 29.23 15.62
C ARG A 107 -1.34 29.93 14.38
N VAL A 108 -1.45 31.26 14.43
CA VAL A 108 -1.27 32.13 13.25
C VAL A 108 -0.67 33.44 13.73
N ASP A 109 0.63 33.62 13.51
CA ASP A 109 1.29 34.93 13.41
C ASP A 109 2.54 34.71 12.54
N ASN A 110 2.38 34.81 11.22
CA ASN A 110 3.29 35.55 10.33
C ASN A 110 2.74 35.49 8.88
N PRO A 111 2.52 36.62 8.19
CA PRO A 111 2.15 36.62 6.78
C PRO A 111 3.40 36.86 5.93
N ASP A 112 3.88 35.82 5.26
CA ASP A 112 4.61 35.99 4.00
C ASP A 112 4.70 34.66 3.24
N LEU A 113 4.55 34.75 1.91
CA LEU A 113 4.56 33.71 0.87
C LEU A 113 3.18 33.27 0.35
N ALA A 114 2.62 34.16 -0.47
CA ALA A 114 1.79 33.77 -1.61
C ALA A 114 2.71 33.47 -2.81
N ASP A 115 2.69 32.23 -3.32
CA ASP A 115 2.57 31.90 -4.76
C ASP A 115 2.78 30.40 -5.04
N SER A 116 1.71 29.70 -5.45
CA SER A 116 1.71 28.61 -6.46
C SER A 116 0.29 28.05 -6.62
N PRO A 117 -0.27 27.96 -7.85
CA PRO A 117 -1.63 27.50 -8.07
C PRO A 117 -1.65 26.01 -8.41
N THR A 118 -2.00 25.13 -7.47
CA THR A 118 -2.60 23.80 -7.75
C THR A 118 -3.04 23.12 -6.46
N GLN A 119 -4.13 23.61 -5.85
CA GLN A 119 -4.92 22.80 -4.93
C GLN A 119 -6.41 23.12 -5.13
N LEU A 120 -7.14 22.21 -5.79
CA LEU A 120 -8.59 22.12 -5.59
C LEU A 120 -8.80 21.73 -4.12
N PRO A 121 -9.62 22.45 -3.35
CA PRO A 121 -9.63 22.24 -1.91
C PRO A 121 -10.54 21.05 -1.56
N VAL A 122 -9.96 20.17 -0.74
CA VAL A 122 -10.56 19.02 -0.04
C VAL A 122 -11.83 19.40 0.78
N THR A 123 -12.13 20.69 0.93
CA THR A 123 -13.32 21.22 1.59
C THR A 123 -14.62 20.93 0.84
N LEU A 124 -14.61 20.80 -0.49
CA LEU A 124 -15.82 20.54 -1.30
C LEU A 124 -16.36 19.10 -1.20
N LEU A 125 -15.54 18.16 -0.73
CA LEU A 125 -15.96 16.78 -0.47
C LEU A 125 -16.57 16.59 0.94
N ILE A 126 -16.23 17.47 1.89
CA ILE A 126 -16.77 17.38 3.26
C ILE A 126 -18.19 17.95 3.31
N GLU A 127 -18.47 19.04 2.58
CA GLU A 127 -19.82 19.64 2.57
C GLU A 127 -20.87 18.76 1.87
N THR A 128 -20.49 18.05 0.81
CA THR A 128 -21.40 17.16 0.07
C THR A 128 -21.77 15.90 0.87
N VAL A 129 -20.85 15.37 1.68
CA VAL A 129 -21.13 14.22 2.57
C VAL A 129 -22.00 14.64 3.76
N VAL A 130 -21.78 15.83 4.33
CA VAL A 130 -22.56 16.33 5.47
C VAL A 130 -24.00 16.68 5.06
N ALA A 131 -24.21 17.31 3.89
CA ALA A 131 -25.56 17.59 3.39
C ALA A 131 -26.36 16.31 3.08
N SER A 132 -25.67 15.27 2.57
CA SER A 132 -26.27 13.96 2.29
C SER A 132 -26.74 13.24 3.56
N LEU A 133 -25.93 13.30 4.63
CA LEU A 133 -26.26 12.69 5.92
C LEU A 133 -27.40 13.43 6.65
N LEU A 134 -27.45 14.76 6.56
CA LEU A 134 -28.55 15.56 7.13
C LEU A 134 -29.89 15.28 6.42
N LEU A 135 -29.88 15.07 5.11
CA LEU A 135 -31.09 14.74 4.34
C LEU A 135 -31.65 13.35 4.70
N ILE A 136 -30.77 12.37 4.94
CA ILE A 136 -31.15 11.03 5.41
C ILE A 136 -31.70 11.09 6.83
N GLY A 137 -31.12 11.92 7.71
CA GLY A 137 -31.61 12.18 9.06
C GLY A 137 -33.02 12.81 9.07
N LEU A 138 -33.27 13.79 8.20
CA LEU A 138 -34.58 14.42 8.07
C LEU A 138 -35.65 13.46 7.51
N LEU A 139 -35.30 12.62 6.53
CA LEU A 139 -36.20 11.63 5.98
C LEU A 139 -36.54 10.55 7.01
N THR A 140 -35.55 10.03 7.74
CA THR A 140 -35.77 9.04 8.80
C THR A 140 -36.61 9.62 9.95
N ALA A 141 -36.38 10.86 10.37
CA ALA A 141 -37.21 11.55 11.36
C ALA A 141 -38.64 11.80 10.86
N PHE A 142 -38.84 12.14 9.59
CA PHE A 142 -40.17 12.32 8.99
C PHE A 142 -40.96 11.01 8.93
N PHE A 143 -40.32 9.90 8.54
CA PHE A 143 -40.96 8.58 8.53
C PHE A 143 -41.24 8.08 9.94
N ALA A 144 -40.34 8.31 10.90
CA ALA A 144 -40.57 8.00 12.32
C ALA A 144 -41.75 8.81 12.90
N ASN A 145 -41.82 10.11 12.63
CA ASN A 145 -42.90 10.99 13.11
C ASN A 145 -44.26 10.67 12.45
N ARG A 146 -44.26 10.19 11.20
CA ARG A 146 -45.47 9.72 10.51
C ARG A 146 -45.95 8.36 11.02
N ALA A 147 -45.03 7.47 11.41
CA ALA A 147 -45.35 6.18 12.03
C ALA A 147 -45.85 6.34 13.49
N MET A 148 -45.50 7.44 14.16
CA MET A 148 -45.82 7.69 15.58
C MET A 148 -47.05 8.57 15.84
N ARG A 149 -47.86 8.96 14.84
CA ARG A 149 -49.18 9.56 15.13
C ARG A 149 -50.16 8.45 15.52
N PRO A 150 -50.65 8.37 16.79
CA PRO A 150 -51.58 7.34 17.18
C PRO A 150 -53.00 7.66 16.71
N ALA A 151 -53.75 6.58 16.51
CA ALA A 151 -55.20 6.50 16.41
C ALA A 151 -55.90 7.31 17.51
N LYS A 152 -56.22 8.57 17.20
CA LYS A 152 -57.15 9.39 18.00
C LYS A 152 -58.30 9.85 17.10
N SER A 153 -59.10 8.88 16.65
CA SER A 153 -60.40 9.15 16.03
C SER A 153 -61.40 8.00 16.17
N VAL A 154 -61.26 7.14 17.19
CA VAL A 154 -62.26 6.10 17.49
C VAL A 154 -62.52 6.05 19.00
N VAL A 155 -62.88 7.19 19.58
CA VAL A 155 -63.71 7.31 20.79
C VAL A 155 -64.44 8.64 20.64
N ASP A 156 -65.42 8.67 19.74
CA ASP A 156 -66.51 9.66 19.66
C ASP A 156 -67.40 9.20 18.50
N ALA A 157 -68.03 8.06 18.68
CA ALA A 157 -69.13 7.60 17.86
C ALA A 157 -70.06 6.82 18.77
N ASP A 158 -71.06 7.54 19.28
CA ASP A 158 -72.24 7.00 19.90
C ASP A 158 -73.01 6.24 18.81
N ASP A 159 -72.71 4.96 18.63
CA ASP A 159 -73.61 4.06 17.91
C ASP A 159 -73.42 2.62 18.38
N LYS A 160 -74.48 2.08 19.00
CA LYS A 160 -74.56 0.67 19.37
C LYS A 160 -74.79 -0.15 18.11
N PRO A 161 -74.09 -1.28 17.97
CA PRO A 161 -74.78 -2.49 17.54
C PRO A 161 -74.57 -3.63 18.52
N LYS A 162 -75.70 -4.31 18.80
CA LYS A 162 -75.77 -5.60 19.48
C LYS A 162 -75.13 -6.68 18.61
N LEU A 163 -74.27 -7.51 19.19
CA LEU A 163 -74.08 -8.90 18.77
C LEU A 163 -73.78 -9.76 20.00
N GLU A 164 -74.48 -10.89 20.07
CA GLU A 164 -74.38 -11.95 21.08
C GLU A 164 -73.07 -12.75 20.94
N PRO A 165 -72.67 -13.50 21.99
CA PRO A 165 -71.30 -14.02 22.14
C PRO A 165 -71.15 -15.44 21.59
N ASP A 166 -70.06 -15.71 20.88
CA ASP A 166 -69.50 -17.07 20.89
C ASP A 166 -67.97 -17.12 20.67
N GLU A 167 -67.35 -17.99 21.48
CA GLU A 167 -65.97 -18.53 21.46
C GLU A 167 -64.72 -17.60 21.37
N SER A 168 -64.20 -17.28 22.56
CA SER A 168 -62.80 -17.47 22.98
C SER A 168 -61.65 -17.00 22.05
N TYR A 169 -61.47 -15.68 21.92
CA TYR A 169 -60.13 -15.08 21.82
C TYR A 169 -60.06 -13.86 22.73
N SER A 170 -59.30 -13.97 23.83
CA SER A 170 -59.14 -12.89 24.79
C SER A 170 -58.35 -11.72 24.16
N PRO A 171 -58.88 -10.49 24.14
CA PRO A 171 -58.12 -9.29 23.74
C PRO A 171 -56.81 -9.11 24.52
N LEU A 172 -56.70 -9.67 25.73
CA LEU A 172 -55.46 -9.68 26.51
C LEU A 172 -54.37 -10.56 25.90
N ALA A 173 -54.71 -11.63 25.17
CA ALA A 173 -53.71 -12.49 24.52
C ALA A 173 -53.01 -11.76 23.36
N ILE A 174 -53.77 -11.00 22.57
CA ILE A 174 -53.24 -10.18 21.47
C ILE A 174 -52.46 -8.97 22.03
N LEU A 175 -52.93 -8.36 23.12
CA LEU A 175 -52.22 -7.28 23.78
C LEU A 175 -50.89 -7.75 24.38
N ASN A 176 -50.88 -8.94 25.00
CA ASN A 176 -49.67 -9.55 25.56
C ASN A 176 -48.68 -9.95 24.47
N SER A 177 -49.12 -10.54 23.36
CA SER A 177 -48.22 -10.91 22.25
C SER A 177 -47.60 -9.67 21.59
N ALA A 178 -48.38 -8.61 21.37
CA ALA A 178 -47.87 -7.35 20.81
C ALA A 178 -46.99 -6.56 21.79
N ALA A 179 -47.23 -6.67 23.10
CA ALA A 179 -46.37 -6.08 24.13
C ALA A 179 -45.04 -6.83 24.25
N LEU A 180 -45.06 -8.17 24.20
CA LEU A 180 -43.86 -9.00 24.17
C LEU A 180 -43.02 -8.74 22.93
N GLU A 181 -43.64 -8.65 21.74
CA GLU A 181 -42.96 -8.31 20.49
C GLU A 181 -42.28 -6.93 20.55
N LYS A 182 -42.94 -5.92 21.13
CA LYS A 182 -42.33 -4.58 21.32
C LYS A 182 -41.17 -4.58 22.31
N VAL A 183 -41.24 -5.39 23.37
CA VAL A 183 -40.17 -5.52 24.36
C VAL A 183 -38.97 -6.22 23.73
N ASP A 184 -39.18 -7.30 22.97
CA ASP A 184 -38.11 -8.04 22.27
C ASP A 184 -37.40 -7.16 21.23
N VAL A 185 -38.15 -6.39 20.42
CA VAL A 185 -37.56 -5.43 19.46
C VAL A 185 -36.74 -4.34 20.17
N SER A 186 -37.22 -3.83 21.32
CA SER A 186 -36.48 -2.81 22.09
C SER A 186 -35.19 -3.39 22.69
N HIS A 187 -35.20 -4.62 23.20
CA HIS A 187 -34.00 -5.26 23.72
C HIS A 187 -32.98 -5.54 22.62
N GLN A 188 -33.43 -5.97 21.45
CA GLN A 188 -32.57 -6.20 20.30
C GLN A 188 -31.91 -4.90 19.81
N GLN A 189 -32.65 -3.78 19.79
CA GLN A 189 -32.09 -2.47 19.44
C GLN A 189 -31.03 -1.98 20.43
N ILE A 190 -31.23 -2.18 21.73
CA ILE A 190 -30.25 -1.80 22.77
C ILE A 190 -28.94 -2.59 22.57
N ALA A 191 -29.02 -3.90 22.32
CA ALA A 191 -27.86 -4.74 22.08
C ALA A 191 -27.07 -4.33 20.83
N THR A 192 -27.76 -3.92 19.75
CA THR A 192 -27.11 -3.41 18.53
C THR A 192 -26.40 -2.08 18.77
N ILE A 193 -27.00 -1.15 19.52
CA ILE A 193 -26.37 0.13 19.88
C ILE A 193 -25.13 -0.08 20.74
N GLU A 194 -25.21 -0.97 21.72
CA GLU A 194 -24.09 -1.32 22.59
C GLU A 194 -22.94 -1.95 21.79
N SER A 195 -23.26 -2.89 20.90
CA SER A 195 -22.29 -3.50 19.98
C SER A 195 -21.62 -2.47 19.07
N ALA A 196 -22.37 -1.50 18.55
CA ALA A 196 -21.81 -0.43 17.72
C ALA A 196 -20.84 0.48 18.51
N LYS A 197 -21.13 0.76 19.78
CA LYS A 197 -20.24 1.52 20.66
C LYS A 197 -18.94 0.77 20.92
N ILE A 198 -19.03 -0.51 21.27
CA ILE A 198 -17.85 -1.38 21.48
C ILE A 198 -17.03 -1.48 20.19
N ALA A 199 -17.68 -1.67 19.04
CA ALA A 199 -17.04 -1.72 17.74
C ALA A 199 -16.22 -0.45 17.47
N THR A 200 -16.78 0.72 17.77
CA THR A 200 -16.11 2.01 17.58
C THR A 200 -14.87 2.15 18.45
N GLU A 201 -14.98 1.83 19.75
CA GLU A 201 -13.85 1.91 20.68
C GLU A 201 -12.69 0.99 20.27
N ILE A 202 -13.02 -0.25 19.93
CA ILE A 202 -12.01 -1.25 19.52
C ILE A 202 -11.39 -0.85 18.18
N SER A 203 -12.19 -0.35 17.23
CA SER A 203 -11.68 0.12 15.93
C SER A 203 -10.70 1.29 16.08
N LEU A 204 -10.90 2.18 17.06
CA LEU A 204 -9.95 3.24 17.36
C LEU A 204 -8.60 2.68 17.84
N LYS A 205 -8.62 1.67 18.72
CA LYS A 205 -7.38 0.99 19.16
C LYS A 205 -6.64 0.35 18.00
N PHE A 206 -7.35 -0.22 17.03
CA PHE A 206 -6.74 -0.82 15.84
C PHE A 206 -6.02 0.22 14.97
N ARG A 207 -6.63 1.40 14.78
CA ARG A 207 -6.05 2.50 13.99
C ARG A 207 -4.81 3.14 14.61
N GLN A 208 -4.61 2.96 15.92
CA GLN A 208 -3.46 3.47 16.65
C GLN A 208 -2.24 2.54 16.59
N ALA A 209 -2.42 1.29 16.14
CA ALA A 209 -1.31 0.36 16.02
C ALA A 209 -0.31 0.83 14.96
N GLN A 210 0.98 0.72 15.28
CA GLN A 210 2.07 1.09 14.37
C GLN A 210 2.66 -0.11 13.64
N TYR A 211 2.54 -1.30 14.25
CA TYR A 211 3.12 -2.54 13.73
C TYR A 211 2.09 -3.65 13.63
N LEU A 212 2.25 -4.53 12.63
CA LEU A 212 1.23 -5.53 12.33
C LEU A 212 1.05 -6.53 13.48
N ASN A 213 2.15 -6.94 14.10
CA ASN A 213 2.13 -7.85 15.24
C ASN A 213 1.36 -7.26 16.45
N GLU A 214 1.54 -5.97 16.71
CA GLU A 214 0.84 -5.26 17.77
C GLU A 214 -0.66 -5.17 17.47
N LEU A 215 -1.02 -4.81 16.23
CA LEU A 215 -2.41 -4.78 15.77
C LEU A 215 -3.10 -6.12 15.98
N LEU A 216 -2.52 -7.22 15.49
CA LEU A 216 -3.14 -8.54 15.56
C LEU A 216 -3.27 -9.06 17.01
N LYS A 217 -2.26 -8.80 17.86
CA LYS A 217 -2.34 -9.11 19.30
C LYS A 217 -3.42 -8.30 20.01
N THR A 218 -3.54 -7.01 19.69
CA THR A 218 -4.57 -6.15 20.25
C THR A 218 -5.95 -6.58 19.80
N ALA A 219 -6.11 -6.88 18.50
CA ALA A 219 -7.36 -7.39 17.93
C ALA A 219 -7.82 -8.67 18.64
N THR A 220 -6.99 -9.71 18.68
CA THR A 220 -7.36 -10.96 19.35
C THR A 220 -7.76 -10.77 20.81
N LYS A 221 -7.04 -9.92 21.56
CA LYS A 221 -7.34 -9.63 22.96
C LYS A 221 -8.66 -8.87 23.16
N GLU A 222 -8.89 -7.82 22.39
CA GLU A 222 -10.09 -6.98 22.52
C GLU A 222 -11.34 -7.72 22.04
N LEU A 223 -11.26 -8.46 20.93
CA LEU A 223 -12.36 -9.31 20.43
C LEU A 223 -12.73 -10.41 21.42
N ARG A 224 -11.75 -11.09 22.03
CA ARG A 224 -12.02 -12.13 23.02
C ARG A 224 -12.83 -11.58 24.20
N ARG A 225 -12.49 -10.37 24.66
CA ARG A 225 -13.18 -9.70 25.77
C ARG A 225 -14.58 -9.24 25.36
N ALA A 226 -14.69 -8.57 24.21
CA ALA A 226 -15.96 -8.04 23.71
C ALA A 226 -17.02 -9.13 23.50
N LEU A 227 -16.59 -10.29 22.97
CA LEU A 227 -17.48 -11.42 22.70
C LEU A 227 -17.58 -12.41 23.86
N SER A 228 -16.89 -12.16 24.98
CA SER A 228 -16.76 -13.12 26.10
C SER A 228 -16.45 -14.55 25.60
N ALA A 229 -15.48 -14.66 24.70
CA ALA A 229 -15.09 -15.92 24.09
C ALA A 229 -13.87 -16.54 24.80
N ASP A 230 -13.69 -17.84 24.61
CA ASP A 230 -12.59 -18.57 25.26
C ASP A 230 -11.26 -18.37 24.55
N ARG A 231 -11.30 -18.29 23.21
CA ARG A 231 -10.13 -18.05 22.36
C ARG A 231 -10.49 -17.16 21.18
N VAL A 232 -9.56 -16.27 20.81
CA VAL A 232 -9.55 -15.59 19.51
C VAL A 232 -8.14 -15.67 18.95
N PHE A 233 -8.01 -16.00 17.67
CA PHE A 233 -6.70 -16.05 17.02
C PHE A 233 -6.76 -15.61 15.57
N VAL A 234 -5.60 -15.24 15.03
CA VAL A 234 -5.43 -14.88 13.62
C VAL A 234 -4.58 -15.94 12.94
N TYR A 235 -5.14 -16.54 11.90
CA TYR A 235 -4.44 -17.44 11.00
C TYR A 235 -4.03 -16.67 9.75
N GLN A 236 -2.73 -16.59 9.47
CA GLN A 236 -2.19 -15.89 8.31
C GLN A 236 -1.82 -16.89 7.21
N PHE A 237 -2.24 -16.60 5.98
CA PHE A 237 -1.85 -17.38 4.81
C PHE A 237 -0.44 -17.03 4.34
N ASN A 238 0.29 -18.06 3.93
CA ASN A 238 1.51 -17.98 3.14
C ASN A 238 1.14 -17.95 1.64
N PRO A 239 2.07 -17.60 0.74
CA PRO A 239 1.81 -17.57 -0.70
C PRO A 239 1.36 -18.92 -1.31
N ASP A 240 1.69 -20.03 -0.65
CA ASP A 240 1.30 -21.40 -1.05
C ASP A 240 -0.05 -21.85 -0.43
N TRP A 241 -0.81 -20.93 0.17
CA TRP A 241 -2.06 -21.17 0.90
C TRP A 241 -1.95 -22.06 2.15
N SER A 242 -0.74 -22.50 2.50
CA SER A 242 -0.47 -22.93 3.87
C SER A 242 -0.57 -21.71 4.80
N GLY A 243 -0.51 -21.92 6.11
CA GLY A 243 -0.55 -20.79 7.02
C GLY A 243 -0.20 -21.16 8.44
N SER A 244 -0.19 -20.15 9.29
CA SER A 244 0.11 -20.33 10.69
C SER A 244 -0.63 -19.34 11.56
N VAL A 245 -0.82 -19.70 12.83
CA VAL A 245 -1.40 -18.79 13.81
C VAL A 245 -0.36 -17.79 14.28
N VAL A 246 -0.56 -16.52 13.96
CA VAL A 246 0.39 -15.42 14.20
C VAL A 246 0.05 -14.56 15.42
N ALA A 247 -1.20 -14.60 15.87
CA ALA A 247 -1.65 -13.97 17.10
C ALA A 247 -2.75 -14.81 17.76
N GLU A 248 -2.74 -14.86 19.09
CA GLU A 248 -3.73 -15.59 19.88
C GLU A 248 -3.99 -14.85 21.21
N SER A 249 -5.26 -14.80 21.59
CA SER A 249 -5.70 -14.54 22.96
C SER A 249 -6.54 -15.73 23.41
N VAL A 250 -6.18 -16.36 24.52
CA VAL A 250 -6.81 -17.59 25.01
C VAL A 250 -6.95 -17.54 26.54
N LEU A 251 -8.01 -18.14 27.07
CA LEU A 251 -8.18 -18.31 28.52
C LEU A 251 -7.14 -19.30 29.09
N PRO A 252 -6.73 -19.12 30.36
CA PRO A 252 -5.83 -20.06 31.04
C PRO A 252 -6.40 -21.48 31.06
N GLY A 253 -5.53 -22.48 30.87
CA GLY A 253 -5.90 -23.91 30.93
C GLY A 253 -6.31 -24.53 29.60
N LEU A 254 -6.48 -23.74 28.53
CA LEU A 254 -6.72 -24.24 27.18
C LEU A 254 -5.39 -24.41 26.42
N PRO A 255 -5.28 -25.39 25.50
CA PRO A 255 -4.09 -25.57 24.66
C PRO A 255 -3.89 -24.34 23.75
N SER A 256 -2.65 -23.87 23.62
CA SER A 256 -2.35 -22.75 22.70
C SER A 256 -2.32 -23.23 21.26
N CYS A 257 -2.86 -22.41 20.35
CA CYS A 257 -2.80 -22.63 18.91
C CYS A 257 -1.64 -21.85 18.24
N LEU A 258 -0.90 -21.02 18.99
CA LEU A 258 0.11 -20.11 18.45
C LEU A 258 1.24 -20.87 17.73
N LYS A 259 1.67 -20.36 16.57
CA LYS A 259 2.71 -20.93 15.69
C LYS A 259 2.40 -22.31 15.11
N ILE A 260 1.20 -22.86 15.33
CA ILE A 260 0.81 -24.11 14.69
C ILE A 260 0.66 -23.85 13.20
N LYS A 261 1.35 -24.66 12.40
CA LYS A 261 1.15 -24.73 10.97
C LYS A 261 0.04 -25.73 10.71
N VAL A 262 -1.08 -25.24 10.22
CA VAL A 262 -2.17 -26.09 9.73
C VAL A 262 -2.17 -25.94 8.23
N THR A 263 -2.20 -27.04 7.49
CA THR A 263 -2.53 -27.00 6.06
C THR A 263 -4.00 -27.34 5.97
N ASP A 264 -4.84 -26.32 5.80
CA ASP A 264 -6.26 -26.56 5.57
C ASP A 264 -6.47 -26.89 4.09
N THR A 265 -6.78 -28.16 3.83
CA THR A 265 -7.00 -28.67 2.47
C THR A 265 -8.15 -27.95 1.75
N TYR A 266 -9.05 -27.31 2.49
CA TYR A 266 -10.13 -26.50 1.93
C TYR A 266 -9.62 -25.36 1.03
N PHE A 267 -8.51 -24.72 1.42
CA PHE A 267 -7.93 -23.59 0.70
C PHE A 267 -6.85 -24.00 -0.31
N SER A 268 -6.19 -25.16 -0.14
CA SER A 268 -5.12 -25.59 -1.05
C SER A 268 -5.62 -26.19 -2.36
N GLU A 269 -6.85 -26.74 -2.39
CA GLU A 269 -7.37 -27.46 -3.56
C GLU A 269 -8.49 -26.71 -4.31
N SER A 270 -9.13 -25.71 -3.68
CA SER A 270 -10.29 -25.03 -4.26
C SER A 270 -10.18 -23.49 -4.21
N ASN A 271 -10.16 -22.86 -5.39
CA ASN A 271 -10.29 -21.39 -5.49
C ASN A 271 -11.65 -20.90 -4.97
N GLU A 272 -12.68 -21.75 -4.99
CA GLU A 272 -14.04 -21.40 -4.57
C GLU A 272 -14.11 -21.06 -3.06
N GLY A 273 -13.34 -21.75 -2.22
CA GLY A 273 -13.24 -21.46 -0.80
C GLY A 273 -12.66 -20.06 -0.55
N VAL A 274 -11.55 -19.75 -1.22
CA VAL A 274 -10.89 -18.43 -1.16
C VAL A 274 -11.83 -17.33 -1.64
N GLU A 275 -12.47 -17.49 -2.79
CA GLU A 275 -13.39 -16.49 -3.36
C GLU A 275 -14.57 -16.19 -2.44
N LYS A 276 -15.14 -17.20 -1.78
CA LYS A 276 -16.22 -16.99 -0.80
C LYS A 276 -15.79 -16.09 0.35
N TYR A 277 -14.58 -16.30 0.88
CA TYR A 277 -14.02 -15.48 1.95
C TYR A 277 -13.62 -14.08 1.47
N ILE A 278 -13.06 -13.93 0.26
CA ILE A 278 -12.82 -12.60 -0.35
C ILE A 278 -14.12 -11.80 -0.44
N ASN A 279 -15.23 -12.47 -0.77
CA ASN A 279 -16.57 -11.86 -0.85
C ASN A 279 -17.23 -11.64 0.54
N GLY A 280 -16.48 -11.78 1.63
CA GLY A 280 -16.94 -11.44 2.98
C GLY A 280 -17.76 -12.53 3.68
N ARG A 281 -17.68 -13.79 3.23
CA ARG A 281 -18.36 -14.91 3.91
C ARG A 281 -17.87 -15.02 5.36
N ILE A 282 -18.82 -15.19 6.27
CA ILE A 282 -18.55 -15.56 7.67
C ILE A 282 -19.10 -16.95 7.89
N CYS A 283 -18.27 -17.84 8.40
CA CYS A 283 -18.69 -19.16 8.84
C CYS A 283 -19.02 -19.11 10.32
N VAL A 284 -20.24 -19.50 10.68
CA VAL A 284 -20.70 -19.56 12.07
C VAL A 284 -21.07 -21.02 12.33
N THR A 285 -20.39 -21.63 13.29
CA THR A 285 -20.66 -23.00 13.73
C THR A 285 -21.02 -22.96 15.20
N HIS A 286 -22.29 -23.23 15.51
CA HIS A 286 -22.80 -23.23 16.88
C HIS A 286 -22.39 -24.47 17.67
N ASP A 287 -22.28 -25.60 16.96
CA ASP A 287 -21.85 -26.88 17.50
C ASP A 287 -21.09 -27.64 16.42
N ILE A 288 -19.82 -27.97 16.67
CA ILE A 288 -19.00 -28.72 15.69
C ILE A 288 -19.50 -30.16 15.50
N TYR A 289 -20.30 -30.69 16.42
CA TYR A 289 -20.90 -32.03 16.32
C TYR A 289 -22.26 -32.01 15.59
N GLY A 290 -22.73 -30.83 15.14
CA GLY A 290 -24.03 -30.64 14.49
C GLY A 290 -24.17 -31.18 13.06
N GLY A 291 -23.14 -31.84 12.51
CA GLY A 291 -23.18 -32.52 11.20
C GLY A 291 -22.77 -31.67 9.98
N GLU A 292 -22.35 -30.42 10.18
CA GLU A 292 -21.93 -29.52 9.08
C GLU A 292 -20.44 -29.67 8.70
N LEU A 293 -19.66 -30.41 9.50
CA LEU A 293 -18.22 -30.57 9.37
C LEU A 293 -17.86 -32.04 9.13
N THR A 294 -16.74 -32.28 8.46
CA THR A 294 -16.21 -33.64 8.27
C THR A 294 -15.58 -34.17 9.56
N ASP A 295 -15.59 -35.48 9.77
CA ASP A 295 -14.96 -36.12 10.94
C ASP A 295 -13.48 -35.75 11.12
N CYS A 296 -12.76 -35.60 9.99
CA CYS A 296 -11.36 -35.17 10.00
C CYS A 296 -11.21 -33.75 10.57
N HIS A 297 -12.10 -32.83 10.15
CA HIS A 297 -12.09 -31.45 10.63
C HIS A 297 -12.53 -31.35 12.09
N ILE A 298 -13.53 -32.13 12.51
CA ILE A 298 -13.95 -32.22 13.92
C ILE A 298 -12.77 -32.64 14.80
N LYS A 299 -12.03 -33.70 14.43
CA LYS A 299 -10.85 -34.15 15.18
C LYS A 299 -9.75 -33.10 15.29
N LEU A 300 -9.56 -32.28 14.25
CA LEU A 300 -8.62 -31.15 14.30
C LEU A 300 -9.09 -30.10 15.31
N LEU A 301 -10.37 -29.75 15.31
CA LEU A 301 -10.95 -28.77 16.24
C LEU A 301 -10.93 -29.26 17.70
N GLU A 302 -11.17 -30.56 17.92
CA GLU A 302 -11.12 -31.21 19.24
C GLU A 302 -9.73 -31.13 19.89
N GLN A 303 -8.64 -31.23 19.11
CA GLN A 303 -7.27 -31.08 19.63
C GLN A 303 -7.05 -29.73 20.33
N PHE A 304 -7.83 -28.73 19.94
CA PHE A 304 -7.78 -27.38 20.50
C PHE A 304 -8.94 -27.07 21.45
N ALA A 305 -9.68 -28.11 21.84
CA ALA A 305 -10.87 -28.07 22.68
C ALA A 305 -12.00 -27.20 22.12
N ILE A 306 -12.07 -26.98 20.81
CA ILE A 306 -13.08 -26.12 20.18
C ILE A 306 -14.42 -26.85 20.14
N LYS A 307 -15.52 -26.17 20.47
CA LYS A 307 -16.89 -26.71 20.42
C LYS A 307 -17.84 -25.86 19.58
N ALA A 308 -17.58 -24.57 19.47
CA ALA A 308 -18.26 -23.64 18.58
C ALA A 308 -17.25 -22.62 18.05
N GLN A 309 -17.47 -22.08 16.84
CA GLN A 309 -16.56 -21.09 16.26
C GLN A 309 -17.25 -20.10 15.31
N MET A 310 -16.65 -18.92 15.17
CA MET A 310 -16.90 -17.99 14.07
C MET A 310 -15.60 -17.73 13.33
N VAL A 311 -15.66 -17.74 12.00
CA VAL A 311 -14.50 -17.51 11.12
C VAL A 311 -14.85 -16.40 10.14
N ALA A 312 -14.06 -15.32 10.16
CA ALA A 312 -14.22 -14.18 9.27
C ALA A 312 -12.91 -13.90 8.49
N PRO A 313 -13.02 -13.38 7.26
CA PRO A 313 -11.86 -13.04 6.45
C PRO A 313 -11.22 -11.75 6.96
N ILE A 314 -9.89 -11.72 6.94
CA ILE A 314 -9.10 -10.49 6.97
C ILE A 314 -8.62 -10.28 5.53
N THR A 315 -9.11 -9.24 4.87
CA THR A 315 -8.68 -8.90 3.51
C THR A 315 -7.71 -7.72 3.52
N LYS A 316 -6.73 -7.75 2.62
CA LYS A 316 -5.82 -6.64 2.30
C LYS A 316 -5.83 -6.42 0.79
N ASN A 317 -6.10 -5.21 0.33
CA ASN A 317 -6.18 -4.83 -1.08
C ASN A 317 -7.07 -5.76 -1.92
N GLY A 318 -8.19 -6.21 -1.33
CA GLY A 318 -9.11 -7.15 -1.98
C GLY A 318 -8.63 -8.60 -2.04
N GLN A 319 -7.47 -8.92 -1.47
CA GLN A 319 -6.96 -10.28 -1.35
C GLN A 319 -7.17 -10.83 0.06
N LEU A 320 -7.35 -12.14 0.18
CA LEU A 320 -7.48 -12.81 1.48
C LEU A 320 -6.10 -12.90 2.15
N PHE A 321 -5.89 -12.09 3.19
CA PHE A 321 -4.63 -12.06 3.94
C PHE A 321 -4.61 -13.14 5.04
N GLY A 322 -5.75 -13.40 5.65
CA GLY A 322 -5.86 -14.35 6.75
C GLY A 322 -7.29 -14.54 7.20
N LEU A 323 -7.45 -15.31 8.25
CA LEU A 323 -8.70 -15.55 8.92
C LEU A 323 -8.60 -15.02 10.35
N LEU A 324 -9.65 -14.36 10.81
CA LEU A 324 -9.90 -14.10 12.22
C LEU A 324 -10.86 -15.17 12.72
N ILE A 325 -10.49 -15.84 13.80
CA ILE A 325 -11.28 -16.95 14.36
C ILE A 325 -11.59 -16.66 15.82
N VAL A 326 -12.85 -16.86 16.22
CA VAL A 326 -13.33 -16.80 17.60
C VAL A 326 -13.89 -18.16 17.97
N ASN A 327 -13.51 -18.71 19.12
CA ASN A 327 -13.95 -20.04 19.57
C ASN A 327 -14.58 -20.00 20.96
N GLN A 328 -15.60 -20.85 21.13
CA GLN A 328 -16.02 -21.36 22.42
C GLN A 328 -15.43 -22.77 22.61
N CYS A 329 -14.81 -23.02 23.75
CA CYS A 329 -14.15 -24.27 24.09
C CYS A 329 -14.84 -25.00 25.26
N SER A 330 -15.53 -24.27 26.14
CA SER A 330 -16.23 -24.84 27.30
C SER A 330 -17.43 -25.72 26.91
N GLU A 331 -18.30 -25.24 26.03
CA GLU A 331 -19.52 -25.90 25.55
C GLU A 331 -19.93 -25.37 24.17
N PRO A 332 -20.81 -26.08 23.42
CA PRO A 332 -21.44 -25.52 22.23
C PRO A 332 -22.13 -24.19 22.54
N ARG A 333 -22.11 -23.25 21.60
CA ARG A 333 -22.62 -21.89 21.81
C ARG A 333 -23.44 -21.42 20.62
N VAL A 334 -24.65 -20.96 20.89
CA VAL A 334 -25.43 -20.20 19.92
C VAL A 334 -24.86 -18.78 19.85
N TRP A 335 -24.33 -18.42 18.69
CA TRP A 335 -23.82 -17.08 18.40
C TRP A 335 -24.99 -16.20 18.00
N LEU A 336 -25.23 -15.13 18.75
CA LEU A 336 -26.35 -14.24 18.51
C LEU A 336 -26.10 -13.34 17.30
N PRO A 337 -27.14 -12.90 16.57
CA PRO A 337 -26.96 -12.09 15.36
C PRO A 337 -26.12 -10.82 15.58
N HIS A 338 -26.26 -10.15 16.72
CA HIS A 338 -25.48 -8.96 17.04
C HIS A 338 -23.99 -9.26 17.32
N GLU A 339 -23.67 -10.45 17.84
CA GLU A 339 -22.30 -10.91 18.04
C GLU A 339 -21.62 -11.18 16.69
N VAL A 340 -22.35 -11.82 15.78
CA VAL A 340 -21.88 -12.06 14.40
C VAL A 340 -21.66 -10.73 13.67
N GLU A 341 -22.55 -9.75 13.86
CA GLU A 341 -22.42 -8.41 13.27
C GLU A 341 -21.21 -7.65 13.84
N LEU A 342 -21.05 -7.64 15.16
CA LEU A 342 -19.88 -7.05 15.83
C LEU A 342 -18.58 -7.69 15.33
N PHE A 343 -18.54 -9.02 15.28
CA PHE A 343 -17.40 -9.78 14.80
C PHE A 343 -17.06 -9.45 13.33
N SER A 344 -18.07 -9.44 12.46
CA SER A 344 -17.95 -9.06 11.05
C SER A 344 -17.36 -7.67 10.88
N HIS A 345 -17.88 -6.70 11.63
CA HIS A 345 -17.42 -5.32 11.57
C HIS A 345 -15.96 -5.21 11.98
N LEU A 346 -15.60 -5.83 13.11
CA LEU A 346 -14.24 -5.78 13.63
C LEU A 346 -13.24 -6.53 12.73
N ALA A 347 -13.62 -7.67 12.14
CA ALA A 347 -12.78 -8.39 11.17
C ALA A 347 -12.42 -7.50 9.97
N LYS A 348 -13.40 -6.77 9.42
CA LYS A 348 -13.17 -5.79 8.34
C LYS A 348 -12.24 -4.66 8.79
N GLN A 349 -12.42 -4.12 10.00
CA GLN A 349 -11.57 -3.06 10.53
C GLN A 349 -10.13 -3.54 10.78
N VAL A 350 -9.92 -4.80 11.17
CA VAL A 350 -8.57 -5.40 11.25
C VAL A 350 -7.91 -5.43 9.87
N GLY A 351 -8.64 -5.79 8.81
CA GLY A 351 -8.13 -5.75 7.43
C GLY A 351 -7.65 -4.36 7.03
N VAL A 352 -8.50 -3.35 7.20
CA VAL A 352 -8.19 -1.94 6.91
C VAL A 352 -7.00 -1.44 7.74
N ALA A 353 -6.99 -1.69 9.05
CA ALA A 353 -5.87 -1.29 9.91
C ALA A 353 -4.57 -2.00 9.52
N SER A 354 -4.65 -3.23 9.03
CA SER A 354 -3.47 -4.00 8.60
C SER A 354 -2.90 -3.50 7.27
N GLU A 355 -3.71 -2.86 6.42
CA GLU A 355 -3.24 -2.14 5.23
C GLU A 355 -2.56 -0.82 5.64
N GLN A 356 -3.18 -0.07 6.54
CA GLN A 356 -2.63 1.19 7.06
C GLN A 356 -1.23 0.98 7.66
N VAL A 357 -1.08 -0.02 8.52
CA VAL A 357 0.21 -0.37 9.14
C VAL A 357 1.25 -0.75 8.08
N ALA A 358 0.89 -1.59 7.11
CA ALA A 358 1.81 -1.98 6.04
C ALA A 358 2.24 -0.77 5.17
N PHE A 359 1.34 0.18 4.96
CA PHE A 359 1.65 1.43 4.26
C PHE A 359 2.62 2.31 5.07
N LEU A 360 2.41 2.44 6.39
CA LEU A 360 3.30 3.21 7.27
C LEU A 360 4.70 2.60 7.33
N GLU A 361 4.81 1.28 7.52
CA GLU A 361 6.09 0.56 7.52
C GLU A 361 6.84 0.76 6.19
N LYS A 362 6.12 0.74 5.06
CA LYS A 362 6.71 1.03 3.75
C LYS A 362 7.19 2.47 3.64
N GLN A 363 6.38 3.43 4.08
CA GLN A 363 6.72 4.85 4.01
C GLN A 363 7.95 5.16 4.86
N GLU A 364 8.05 4.60 6.06
CA GLU A 364 9.22 4.74 6.93
C GLU A 364 10.48 4.18 6.26
N ALA A 365 10.41 2.97 5.69
CA ALA A 365 11.52 2.37 4.96
C ALA A 365 11.93 3.21 3.73
N ASP A 366 10.97 3.80 3.01
CA ASP A 366 11.25 4.66 1.85
C ASP A 366 11.89 6.00 2.29
N ALA A 367 11.47 6.56 3.42
CA ALA A 367 12.07 7.76 4.00
C ALA A 367 13.52 7.50 4.44
N GLU A 368 13.78 6.40 5.15
CA GLU A 368 15.15 6.01 5.55
C GLU A 368 16.08 5.86 4.34
N ARG A 369 15.57 5.28 3.24
CA ARG A 369 16.32 5.16 1.98
C ARG A 369 16.61 6.52 1.35
N ALA A 370 15.64 7.42 1.32
CA ALA A 370 15.82 8.77 0.79
C ALA A 370 16.82 9.58 1.62
N ASP A 371 16.79 9.44 2.95
CA ASP A 371 17.75 10.07 3.87
C ASP A 371 19.17 9.54 3.62
N LEU A 372 19.33 8.22 3.48
CA LEU A 372 20.63 7.61 3.16
C LEU A 372 21.17 8.10 1.81
N LEU A 373 20.33 8.15 0.78
CA LEU A 373 20.72 8.66 -0.54
C LEU A 373 21.14 10.12 -0.46
N THR A 374 20.39 10.94 0.27
CA THR A 374 20.68 12.37 0.47
C THR A 374 22.02 12.55 1.20
N GLU A 375 22.25 11.80 2.28
CA GLU A 375 23.48 11.84 3.05
C GLU A 375 24.70 11.49 2.18
N ILE A 376 24.61 10.42 1.41
CA ILE A 376 25.70 9.98 0.51
C ILE A 376 25.93 11.03 -0.58
N THR A 377 24.86 11.54 -1.19
CA THR A 377 24.93 12.56 -2.24
C THR A 377 25.61 13.82 -1.73
N LEU A 378 25.25 14.30 -0.54
CA LEU A 378 25.89 15.46 0.08
C LEU A 378 27.39 15.24 0.32
N ARG A 379 27.79 14.05 0.80
CA ARG A 379 29.22 13.73 1.00
C ARG A 379 29.99 13.71 -0.32
N ILE A 380 29.41 13.12 -1.37
CA ILE A 380 30.02 13.10 -2.71
C ILE A 380 30.13 14.54 -3.25
N GLN A 381 29.09 15.35 -3.06
CA GLN A 381 29.05 16.76 -3.49
C GLN A 381 29.86 17.72 -2.60
N GLN A 382 30.45 17.31 -1.48
CA GLN A 382 31.32 18.19 -0.70
C GLN A 382 32.77 18.16 -1.17
N ALA A 383 33.16 17.17 -1.96
CA ALA A 383 34.52 17.05 -2.46
C ALA A 383 34.86 18.18 -3.44
N GLN A 384 36.07 18.73 -3.29
CA GLN A 384 36.57 19.85 -4.10
C GLN A 384 37.45 19.39 -5.27
N PHE A 385 38.04 18.20 -5.16
CA PHE A 385 38.96 17.63 -6.14
C PHE A 385 38.46 16.29 -6.63
N LEU A 386 38.72 15.97 -7.90
CA LEU A 386 38.19 14.77 -8.55
C LEU A 386 38.64 13.48 -7.83
N GLU A 387 39.90 13.40 -7.42
CA GLU A 387 40.44 12.23 -6.73
C GLU A 387 39.74 11.98 -5.38
N GLU A 388 39.53 13.04 -4.59
CA GLU A 388 38.83 12.95 -3.30
C GLU A 388 37.36 12.57 -3.47
N LEU A 389 36.72 13.12 -4.51
CA LEU A 389 35.34 12.83 -4.87
C LEU A 389 35.16 11.35 -5.21
N LEU A 390 35.97 10.82 -6.12
CA LEU A 390 35.88 9.42 -6.55
C LEU A 390 36.19 8.46 -5.39
N LYS A 391 37.20 8.76 -4.58
CA LYS A 391 37.57 7.97 -3.38
C LYS A 391 36.46 7.96 -2.34
N THR A 392 35.80 9.11 -2.12
CA THR A 392 34.67 9.22 -1.20
C THR A 392 33.48 8.43 -1.74
N ALA A 393 33.17 8.59 -3.03
CA ALA A 393 32.07 7.89 -3.68
C ALA A 393 32.19 6.36 -3.56
N VAL A 394 33.31 5.77 -3.96
CA VAL A 394 33.48 4.30 -3.87
C VAL A 394 33.36 3.78 -2.43
N LYS A 395 33.79 4.56 -1.43
CA LYS A 395 33.66 4.20 -0.02
C LYS A 395 32.21 4.24 0.45
N GLU A 396 31.49 5.31 0.12
CA GLU A 396 30.10 5.51 0.52
C GLU A 396 29.16 4.52 -0.18
N VAL A 397 29.34 4.31 -1.49
CA VAL A 397 28.59 3.31 -2.26
C VAL A 397 28.84 1.90 -1.73
N ARG A 398 30.09 1.52 -1.43
CA ARG A 398 30.38 0.20 -0.86
C ARG A 398 29.69 -0.02 0.48
N ARG A 399 29.61 1.03 1.32
CA ARG A 399 28.91 1.01 2.61
C ARG A 399 27.40 0.88 2.44
N ALA A 400 26.81 1.61 1.50
CA ALA A 400 25.37 1.61 1.22
C ALA A 400 24.89 0.28 0.65
N ILE A 401 25.59 -0.23 -0.36
CA ILE A 401 25.27 -1.50 -1.04
C ILE A 401 25.72 -2.73 -0.24
N LYS A 402 26.57 -2.53 0.79
CA LYS A 402 27.13 -3.60 1.63
C LYS A 402 27.76 -4.69 0.77
N THR A 403 28.74 -4.30 -0.05
CA THR A 403 29.46 -5.22 -0.93
C THR A 403 30.97 -5.25 -0.62
N ASP A 404 31.66 -6.22 -1.21
CA ASP A 404 33.08 -6.47 -0.97
C ASP A 404 33.97 -5.43 -1.63
N ARG A 405 33.65 -5.01 -2.86
CA ARG A 405 34.40 -3.99 -3.58
C ARG A 405 33.47 -3.09 -4.39
N VAL A 406 33.79 -1.80 -4.43
CA VAL A 406 33.25 -0.86 -5.42
C VAL A 406 34.42 -0.16 -6.10
N VAL A 407 34.36 -0.06 -7.43
CA VAL A 407 35.35 0.63 -8.23
C VAL A 407 34.70 1.64 -9.17
N VAL A 408 35.44 2.69 -9.48
CA VAL A 408 35.17 3.53 -10.65
C VAL A 408 36.17 3.14 -11.73
N TYR A 409 35.64 2.70 -12.86
CA TYR A 409 36.38 2.41 -14.06
C TYR A 409 36.29 3.61 -14.99
N GLY A 410 37.39 4.35 -15.11
CA GLY A 410 37.49 5.51 -16.01
C GLY A 410 37.78 5.01 -17.42
N LEU A 411 37.00 5.49 -18.38
CA LEU A 411 37.14 5.15 -19.80
C LEU A 411 37.85 6.27 -20.55
N ASP A 412 38.76 5.92 -21.45
CA ASP A 412 39.29 6.82 -22.46
C ASP A 412 38.32 6.88 -23.64
N SER A 413 37.82 8.08 -23.94
CA SER A 413 36.81 8.32 -24.97
C SER A 413 37.30 8.05 -26.40
N SER A 414 38.62 7.91 -26.61
CA SER A 414 39.21 7.69 -27.93
C SER A 414 39.31 6.22 -28.32
N ASN A 415 39.48 5.30 -27.37
CA ASN A 415 39.71 3.88 -27.63
C ASN A 415 38.90 2.94 -26.72
N TRP A 416 38.11 3.47 -25.79
CA TRP A 416 37.33 2.73 -24.78
C TRP A 416 38.16 1.81 -23.88
N ASP A 417 39.48 1.95 -23.89
CA ASP A 417 40.33 1.36 -22.86
C ASP A 417 40.08 2.10 -21.55
N GLY A 418 40.29 1.43 -20.42
CA GLY A 418 40.07 2.06 -19.14
C GLY A 418 40.99 1.58 -18.04
N ILE A 419 40.98 2.37 -16.98
CA ILE A 419 41.72 2.10 -15.74
C ILE A 419 40.79 2.22 -14.56
N VAL A 420 41.06 1.44 -13.52
CA VAL A 420 40.41 1.66 -12.24
C VAL A 420 40.99 2.92 -11.61
N VAL A 421 40.23 4.01 -11.64
CA VAL A 421 40.62 5.34 -11.12
C VAL A 421 40.35 5.49 -9.63
N ALA A 422 39.40 4.73 -9.09
CA ALA A 422 39.13 4.68 -7.66
C ALA A 422 38.62 3.30 -7.23
N GLU A 423 38.93 2.92 -5.99
CA GLU A 423 38.54 1.64 -5.40
C GLU A 423 38.27 1.78 -3.90
N SER A 424 37.20 1.15 -3.44
CA SER A 424 37.02 0.75 -2.04
C SER A 424 36.87 -0.76 -2.01
N VAL A 425 37.69 -1.45 -1.21
CA VAL A 425 37.71 -2.91 -1.12
C VAL A 425 37.80 -3.34 0.34
N ALA A 426 37.06 -4.39 0.71
CA ALA A 426 37.14 -5.00 2.03
C ALA A 426 38.47 -5.77 2.20
N PRO A 427 39.00 -5.88 3.43
CA PRO A 427 40.22 -6.65 3.69
C PRO A 427 40.08 -8.10 3.22
N GLY A 428 41.16 -8.66 2.64
CA GLY A 428 41.21 -10.07 2.20
C GLY A 428 40.94 -10.29 0.72
N TRP A 429 40.54 -9.26 -0.03
CA TRP A 429 40.32 -9.36 -1.48
C TRP A 429 41.46 -8.71 -2.29
N PRO A 430 41.74 -9.19 -3.52
CA PRO A 430 42.72 -8.55 -4.42
C PRO A 430 42.40 -7.07 -4.64
N GLN A 431 43.40 -6.20 -4.75
CA GLN A 431 43.19 -4.79 -5.10
C GLN A 431 43.21 -4.63 -6.62
N THR A 432 42.41 -3.70 -7.14
CA THR A 432 42.32 -3.41 -8.57
C THR A 432 42.67 -1.97 -8.92
N LEU A 433 42.93 -1.10 -7.95
CA LEU A 433 43.31 0.29 -8.19
C LEU A 433 44.49 0.41 -9.17
N ARG A 434 44.34 1.28 -10.19
CA ARG A 434 45.31 1.51 -11.29
C ARG A 434 45.57 0.31 -12.21
N VAL A 435 44.83 -0.78 -12.08
CA VAL A 435 44.88 -1.86 -13.06
C VAL A 435 44.26 -1.35 -14.37
N ARG A 436 45.01 -1.50 -15.47
CA ARG A 436 44.48 -1.40 -16.84
C ARG A 436 43.74 -2.69 -17.11
N ILE A 437 42.43 -2.58 -17.27
CA ILE A 437 41.62 -3.72 -17.66
C ILE A 437 41.54 -3.66 -19.17
N ASP A 438 42.35 -4.48 -19.82
CA ASP A 438 42.11 -4.79 -21.22
C ASP A 438 41.01 -5.86 -21.23
N ASP A 439 39.86 -5.54 -21.82
CA ASP A 439 38.80 -6.51 -22.12
C ASP A 439 38.71 -6.72 -23.64
N PRO A 440 39.55 -7.62 -24.19
CA PRO A 440 39.60 -7.86 -25.63
C PRO A 440 38.28 -8.40 -26.21
N CYS A 441 37.40 -9.00 -25.40
CA CYS A 441 36.22 -9.65 -25.93
C CYS A 441 35.04 -8.71 -26.18
N MET A 442 35.08 -7.46 -25.68
CA MET A 442 33.90 -6.60 -25.71
C MET A 442 34.18 -5.11 -26.00
N ARG A 443 35.38 -4.77 -26.46
CA ARG A 443 35.89 -3.40 -26.65
C ARG A 443 34.95 -2.48 -27.47
N GLU A 444 34.27 -3.00 -28.49
CA GLU A 444 33.40 -2.17 -29.37
C GLU A 444 31.92 -2.15 -28.95
N LYS A 445 31.45 -3.17 -28.20
CA LYS A 445 30.02 -3.37 -27.92
C LYS A 445 29.55 -2.75 -26.59
N TYR A 446 30.45 -2.59 -25.61
CA TYR A 446 30.10 -2.07 -24.29
C TYR A 446 29.79 -0.57 -24.27
N ALA A 447 30.56 0.23 -25.01
CA ALA A 447 30.39 1.68 -25.02
C ALA A 447 28.98 2.08 -25.43
N GLU A 448 28.44 1.50 -26.50
CA GLU A 448 27.09 1.80 -26.98
C GLU A 448 26.01 1.38 -25.97
N ILE A 449 26.17 0.21 -25.35
CA ILE A 449 25.22 -0.32 -24.35
C ILE A 449 25.16 0.60 -23.12
N TYR A 450 26.32 1.00 -22.60
CA TYR A 450 26.39 1.84 -21.40
C TYR A 450 26.07 3.31 -21.66
N GLN A 451 26.35 3.84 -22.86
CA GLN A 451 25.87 5.16 -23.29
C GLN A 451 24.34 5.26 -23.30
N GLN A 452 23.64 4.15 -23.56
CA GLN A 452 22.19 4.07 -23.48
C GLN A 452 21.65 3.94 -22.04
N GLY A 453 22.52 4.00 -21.03
CA GLY A 453 22.14 3.88 -19.62
C GLY A 453 21.90 2.45 -19.16
N HIS A 454 22.33 1.45 -19.92
CA HIS A 454 22.10 0.04 -19.57
C HIS A 454 22.88 -0.34 -18.30
N VAL A 455 22.24 -1.15 -17.45
CA VAL A 455 22.82 -1.66 -16.20
C VAL A 455 23.03 -3.15 -16.37
N THR A 456 24.23 -3.63 -16.05
CA THR A 456 24.56 -5.06 -16.13
C THR A 456 24.53 -5.66 -14.74
N VAL A 457 23.70 -6.69 -14.57
CA VAL A 457 23.54 -7.43 -13.32
C VAL A 457 23.92 -8.88 -13.58
N ILE A 458 24.89 -9.39 -12.82
CA ILE A 458 25.33 -10.78 -12.85
C ILE A 458 25.32 -11.29 -11.41
N ASP A 459 24.35 -12.14 -11.09
CA ASP A 459 24.21 -12.70 -9.74
C ASP A 459 25.26 -13.78 -9.44
N ASP A 460 25.61 -14.57 -10.47
CA ASP A 460 26.61 -15.63 -10.40
C ASP A 460 27.36 -15.72 -11.74
N ILE A 461 28.65 -15.37 -11.74
CA ILE A 461 29.49 -15.42 -12.95
C ILE A 461 29.68 -16.84 -13.50
N TYR A 462 29.44 -17.89 -12.69
CA TYR A 462 29.60 -19.28 -13.11
C TYR A 462 28.33 -19.83 -13.78
N GLN A 463 27.16 -19.30 -13.44
CA GLN A 463 25.86 -19.75 -13.94
C GLN A 463 25.28 -18.85 -15.04
N GLU A 464 25.77 -17.62 -15.18
CA GLU A 464 25.30 -16.71 -16.23
C GLU A 464 25.87 -17.09 -17.60
N GLY A 465 25.01 -17.63 -18.47
CA GLY A 465 25.37 -18.08 -19.81
C GLY A 465 25.77 -16.95 -20.77
N ARG A 466 25.49 -15.69 -20.42
CA ARG A 466 25.88 -14.50 -21.20
C ARG A 466 27.31 -14.01 -20.89
N VAL A 467 27.96 -14.56 -19.86
CA VAL A 467 29.34 -14.21 -19.49
C VAL A 467 30.31 -15.07 -20.29
N GLU A 468 31.06 -14.45 -21.21
CA GLU A 468 32.09 -15.12 -21.99
C GLU A 468 33.30 -15.56 -21.13
N ASP A 469 33.98 -16.64 -21.53
CA ASP A 469 35.10 -17.24 -20.76
C ASP A 469 36.29 -16.29 -20.55
N CYS A 470 36.55 -15.39 -21.49
CA CYS A 470 37.55 -14.33 -21.35
C CYS A 470 37.22 -13.41 -20.16
N TYR A 471 35.99 -12.91 -20.12
CA TYR A 471 35.50 -11.98 -19.11
C TYR A 471 35.37 -12.67 -17.74
N ARG A 472 34.91 -13.93 -17.73
CA ARG A 472 34.88 -14.76 -16.52
C ARG A 472 36.25 -14.89 -15.87
N ARG A 473 37.29 -15.22 -16.65
CA ARG A 473 38.66 -15.35 -16.14
C ARG A 473 39.22 -14.03 -15.59
N LEU A 474 38.87 -12.91 -16.22
CA LEU A 474 39.22 -11.58 -15.70
C LEU A 474 38.55 -11.32 -14.34
N LEU A 475 37.26 -11.62 -14.20
CA LEU A 475 36.51 -11.48 -12.95
C LEU A 475 37.07 -12.41 -11.85
N GLU A 476 37.43 -13.65 -12.19
CA GLU A 476 38.03 -14.64 -11.29
C GLU A 476 39.38 -14.17 -10.72
N GLN A 477 40.24 -13.52 -11.53
CA GLN A 477 41.52 -12.96 -11.05
C GLN A 477 41.34 -11.99 -9.88
N PHE A 478 40.17 -11.35 -9.82
CA PHE A 478 39.82 -10.36 -8.82
C PHE A 478 38.88 -10.89 -7.73
N ALA A 479 38.69 -12.22 -7.71
CA ALA A 479 37.83 -13.00 -6.83
C ALA A 479 36.34 -12.64 -6.92
N VAL A 480 35.88 -12.06 -8.04
CA VAL A 480 34.49 -11.67 -8.23
C VAL A 480 33.62 -12.91 -8.41
N LYS A 481 32.44 -12.92 -7.79
CA LYS A 481 31.42 -13.97 -7.93
C LYS A 481 30.08 -13.43 -8.41
N ALA A 482 29.73 -12.21 -7.99
CA ALA A 482 28.62 -11.44 -8.51
C ALA A 482 29.09 -10.03 -8.91
N ASN A 483 28.51 -9.46 -9.97
CA ASN A 483 28.95 -8.21 -10.56
C ASN A 483 27.75 -7.32 -10.92
N LEU A 484 27.78 -6.07 -10.49
CA LEU A 484 26.79 -5.05 -10.81
C LEU A 484 27.49 -3.84 -11.41
N VAL A 485 27.14 -3.47 -12.65
CA VAL A 485 27.76 -2.39 -13.41
C VAL A 485 26.71 -1.36 -13.81
N ALA A 486 26.96 -0.10 -13.45
CA ALA A 486 26.13 1.03 -13.84
C ALA A 486 26.98 2.11 -14.54
N PRO A 487 26.46 2.76 -15.59
CA PRO A 487 27.18 3.82 -16.28
C PRO A 487 27.17 5.12 -15.47
N ILE A 488 28.30 5.82 -15.48
CA ILE A 488 28.42 7.19 -14.99
C ILE A 488 28.24 8.10 -16.21
N LEU A 489 27.09 8.76 -16.28
CA LEU A 489 26.71 9.56 -17.44
C LEU A 489 26.71 11.07 -17.14
N LYS A 490 27.07 11.87 -18.15
CA LYS A 490 26.89 13.32 -18.20
C LYS A 490 26.25 13.70 -19.52
N ASN A 491 25.05 14.27 -19.53
CA ASN A 491 24.35 14.67 -20.77
C ASN A 491 24.32 13.55 -21.85
N ASN A 492 24.10 12.31 -21.44
CA ASN A 492 24.18 11.08 -22.27
C ASN A 492 25.58 10.70 -22.80
N GLU A 493 26.65 11.36 -22.33
CA GLU A 493 28.03 10.96 -22.55
C GLU A 493 28.50 10.03 -21.43
N LEU A 494 29.14 8.92 -21.80
CA LEU A 494 29.66 7.94 -20.86
C LEU A 494 31.03 8.37 -20.34
N LEU A 495 31.09 8.78 -19.08
CA LEU A 495 32.34 9.19 -18.41
C LEU A 495 33.13 7.99 -17.86
N GLY A 496 32.43 6.91 -17.54
CA GLY A 496 33.02 5.72 -16.92
C GLY A 496 31.93 4.79 -16.40
N LEU A 497 32.36 3.77 -15.65
CA LEU A 497 31.48 2.79 -15.04
C LEU A 497 31.68 2.78 -13.53
N LEU A 498 30.58 2.74 -12.79
CA LEU A 498 30.56 2.38 -11.38
C LEU A 498 30.29 0.89 -11.30
N ILE A 499 31.18 0.16 -10.64
CA ILE A 499 31.12 -1.30 -10.59
C ILE A 499 31.15 -1.77 -9.14
N ALA A 500 30.20 -2.62 -8.75
CA ALA A 500 30.13 -3.29 -7.47
C ALA A 500 30.41 -4.79 -7.66
N HIS A 501 31.43 -5.29 -6.97
CA HIS A 501 31.74 -6.72 -6.92
C HIS A 501 31.34 -7.30 -5.56
N HIS A 502 30.70 -8.46 -5.61
CA HIS A 502 30.60 -9.36 -4.47
C HIS A 502 31.55 -10.54 -4.70
N CYS A 503 32.46 -10.76 -3.76
CA CYS A 503 33.59 -11.68 -3.89
C CYS A 503 33.44 -12.91 -2.97
N SER A 504 32.76 -12.73 -1.85
CA SER A 504 32.51 -13.77 -0.85
C SER A 504 31.67 -14.92 -1.39
N GLU A 505 30.56 -14.64 -2.06
CA GLU A 505 29.65 -15.63 -2.65
C GLU A 505 28.88 -15.06 -3.86
N PRO A 506 28.18 -15.89 -4.67
CA PRO A 506 27.17 -15.39 -5.58
C PRO A 506 26.10 -14.61 -4.80
N ARG A 507 25.54 -13.57 -5.41
CA ARG A 507 24.57 -12.68 -4.76
C ARG A 507 23.44 -12.38 -5.71
N ASN A 508 22.21 -12.64 -5.27
CA ASN A 508 21.04 -12.15 -5.96
C ASN A 508 20.87 -10.65 -5.65
N TRP A 509 21.14 -9.80 -6.65
CA TRP A 509 21.00 -8.34 -6.48
C TRP A 509 19.52 -7.97 -6.43
N GLN A 510 19.08 -7.42 -5.30
CA GLN A 510 17.68 -7.01 -5.16
C GLN A 510 17.40 -5.74 -5.97
N GLN A 511 16.16 -5.58 -6.46
CA GLN A 511 15.80 -4.43 -7.29
C GLN A 511 16.07 -3.10 -6.58
N GLU A 512 15.84 -3.03 -5.27
CA GLU A 512 16.09 -1.85 -4.46
C GLU A 512 17.60 -1.49 -4.40
N GLU A 513 18.47 -2.50 -4.42
CA GLU A 513 19.93 -2.30 -4.44
C GLU A 513 20.40 -1.78 -5.80
N ILE A 514 19.82 -2.34 -6.88
CA ILE A 514 20.09 -1.91 -8.25
C ILE A 514 19.65 -0.46 -8.43
N ASP A 515 18.43 -0.11 -8.01
CA ASP A 515 17.87 1.24 -8.14
C ASP A 515 18.71 2.26 -7.36
N LEU A 516 19.11 1.94 -6.13
CA LEU A 516 19.99 2.79 -5.33
C LEU A 516 21.37 2.96 -6.00
N PHE A 517 21.96 1.89 -6.51
CA PHE A 517 23.26 1.92 -7.17
C PHE A 517 23.26 2.79 -8.44
N VAL A 518 22.21 2.67 -9.25
CA VAL A 518 22.00 3.50 -10.46
C VAL A 518 21.86 4.97 -10.11
N GLN A 519 21.06 5.29 -9.09
CA GLN A 519 20.90 6.67 -8.62
C GLN A 519 22.23 7.26 -8.14
N LEU A 520 23.03 6.47 -7.41
CA LEU A 520 24.36 6.90 -6.95
C LEU A 520 25.35 7.10 -8.12
N ALA A 521 25.32 6.25 -9.14
CA ALA A 521 26.14 6.42 -10.35
C ALA A 521 25.79 7.71 -11.11
N MET A 522 24.49 8.04 -11.20
CA MET A 522 24.02 9.29 -11.80
C MET A 522 24.46 10.52 -10.98
N GLN A 523 24.30 10.48 -9.65
CA GLN A 523 24.77 11.57 -8.78
C GLN A 523 26.28 11.77 -8.86
N LEU A 524 27.03 10.68 -8.99
CA LEU A 524 28.47 10.73 -9.19
C LEU A 524 28.82 11.44 -10.51
N GLY A 525 28.10 11.17 -11.59
CA GLY A 525 28.27 11.86 -12.88
C GLY A 525 28.11 13.38 -12.77
N PHE A 526 27.05 13.85 -12.08
CA PHE A 526 26.84 15.28 -11.84
C PHE A 526 27.94 15.90 -10.97
N ALA A 527 28.42 15.17 -9.97
CA ALA A 527 29.45 15.67 -9.07
C ALA A 527 30.82 15.76 -9.76
N ILE A 528 31.16 14.78 -10.62
CA ILE A 528 32.36 14.83 -11.47
C ILE A 528 32.31 16.07 -12.38
N ASP A 529 31.18 16.29 -13.07
CA ASP A 529 31.01 17.43 -13.98
C ASP A 529 31.31 18.77 -13.29
N ARG A 530 30.72 18.97 -12.10
CA ARG A 530 30.94 20.19 -11.32
C ARG A 530 32.41 20.40 -10.95
N VAL A 531 33.08 19.34 -10.50
CA VAL A 531 34.49 19.45 -10.08
C VAL A 531 35.40 19.69 -11.30
N SER A 532 35.17 19.02 -12.42
CA SER A 532 35.90 19.28 -13.67
C SER A 532 35.77 20.73 -14.13
N LEU A 533 34.57 21.32 -14.07
CA LEU A 533 34.35 22.73 -14.43
C LEU A 533 35.10 23.70 -13.49
N MET A 534 35.14 23.41 -12.19
CA MET A 534 35.87 24.24 -11.22
C MET A 534 37.39 24.18 -11.46
N GLU A 535 37.92 23.01 -11.79
CA GLU A 535 39.34 22.83 -12.12
C GLU A 535 39.72 23.59 -13.41
N GLU A 536 38.89 23.54 -14.47
CA GLU A 536 39.11 24.29 -15.71
C GLU A 536 39.15 25.81 -15.48
N MET A 537 38.19 26.35 -14.72
CA MET A 537 38.15 27.78 -14.41
C MET A 537 39.36 28.24 -13.59
N ALA A 538 39.83 27.43 -12.65
CA ALA A 538 41.00 27.76 -11.84
C ALA A 538 42.30 27.77 -12.66
N THR A 539 42.40 26.94 -13.70
CA THR A 539 43.55 26.93 -14.61
C THR A 539 43.54 28.04 -15.67
N ASP A 540 42.38 28.63 -15.97
CA ASP A 540 42.26 29.75 -16.92
C ASP A 540 42.55 31.13 -16.28
N GLU A 541 42.59 31.23 -14.94
CA GLU A 541 42.92 32.44 -14.19
C GLU A 541 44.44 32.56 -13.82
N GLU A 542 45.23 31.50 -14.03
CA GLU A 542 46.72 31.49 -13.92
C GLU A 542 47.41 31.77 -15.27
#